data_AF-A0A524QE29-F1
#
_entry.id   AF-A0A524QE29-F1
#
_cell.length_a   1.000
_cell.length_b   1.000
_cell.length_c   1.000
_cell.angle_alpha   90.00
_cell.angle_beta   90.00
_cell.angle_gamma   90.00
#
_symmetry.space_group_name_H-M   'P 1'
#
loop_
_entity.id
_entity.type
_entity.pdbx_description
1 polymer ?
#
loop_
_entity_poly.entity_id
_entity_poly.type
_entity_poly.pdbx_seq_one_letter_code
_entity_poly.pdbx_strand_id
1 'polypeptide(L)' 'TTPYSKPNAATVETSPLPVENMIIFGASDGYLYAVDRDNGRIITKINLGAPVLGKVCLEDNFLYVADFSGNISCFAVRTN' A
#
# COMPACT_ATOMS: atom_id res chain seq x y z
N THR A 1 15.80 16.42 -13.44
CA THR A 1 15.70 14.97 -13.65
C THR A 1 14.62 14.45 -12.72
N THR A 2 13.63 13.71 -13.22
CA THR A 2 12.52 13.18 -12.40
C THR A 2 13.00 12.02 -11.52
N PRO A 3 12.69 11.99 -10.21
CA PRO A 3 13.30 11.04 -9.27
C PRO A 3 12.97 9.56 -9.51
N TYR A 4 12.00 9.24 -10.36
CA TYR A 4 11.54 7.86 -10.61
C TYR A 4 12.28 7.13 -11.74
N SER A 5 13.20 7.79 -12.44
CA SER A 5 13.92 7.22 -13.60
C SER A 5 15.13 6.35 -13.23
N LYS A 6 15.23 5.89 -11.97
CA LYS A 6 16.27 4.95 -11.53
C LYS A 6 15.65 3.57 -11.31
N PRO A 7 16.34 2.47 -11.66
CA PRO A 7 15.83 1.13 -11.39
C PRO A 7 15.75 0.99 -9.86
N ASN A 8 14.55 0.68 -9.36
CA ASN A 8 14.16 0.55 -7.95
C ASN A 8 13.57 1.81 -7.27
N ALA A 9 12.86 2.67 -7.99
CA ALA A 9 12.02 3.68 -7.35
C ALA A 9 10.75 3.04 -6.74
N ALA A 10 10.60 3.13 -5.41
CA ALA A 10 9.41 2.73 -4.65
C ALA A 10 8.81 3.96 -3.97
N THR A 11 8.40 4.93 -4.78
CA THR A 11 7.87 6.19 -4.27
C THR A 11 6.49 5.99 -3.69
N VAL A 12 6.28 6.63 -2.54
CA VAL A 12 4.99 6.67 -1.86
C VAL A 12 4.28 7.98 -2.20
N GLU A 13 3.25 7.89 -3.03
CA GLU A 13 2.33 9.00 -3.34
C GLU A 13 0.96 8.82 -2.66
N THR A 14 0.72 7.62 -2.11
CA THR A 14 -0.50 7.29 -1.39
C THR A 14 -0.56 8.01 -0.04
N SER A 15 -1.76 8.37 0.41
CA SER A 15 -1.97 8.76 1.81
C SER A 15 -1.91 7.51 2.69
N PRO A 16 -1.01 7.43 3.70
CA PRO A 16 -0.96 6.29 4.60
C PRO A 16 -2.26 6.12 5.37
N LEU A 17 -2.69 4.87 5.55
CA LEU A 17 -3.90 4.49 6.26
C LEU A 17 -3.54 3.79 7.58
N PRO A 18 -3.76 4.43 8.74
CA PRO A 18 -3.63 3.76 10.03
C PRO A 18 -4.73 2.72 10.22
N VAL A 19 -4.35 1.49 10.60
CA VAL A 19 -5.26 0.39 10.93
C VAL A 19 -4.71 -0.35 12.14
N GLU A 20 -5.32 -0.15 13.30
CA GLU A 20 -4.85 -0.69 14.59
C GLU A 20 -3.36 -0.43 14.86
N ASN A 21 -2.55 -1.50 14.92
CA ASN A 21 -1.10 -1.45 15.13
C ASN A 21 -0.28 -1.38 13.82
N MET A 22 -0.95 -1.13 12.70
CA MET A 22 -0.33 -1.09 11.37
C MET A 22 -0.55 0.26 10.69
N ILE A 23 0.36 0.61 9.79
CA ILE A 23 0.18 1.64 8.77
C ILE A 23 0.20 0.97 7.41
N ILE A 24 -0.82 1.21 6.59
CA ILE A 24 -0.96 0.62 5.26
C ILE A 24 -0.79 1.70 4.19
N PHE A 25 0.01 1.42 3.15
CA PHE A 25 0.23 2.36 2.05
C PHE A 25 0.68 1.63 0.78
N GLY A 26 0.42 2.23 -0.38
CA GLY A 26 0.89 1.75 -1.67
C GLY A 26 2.12 2.51 -2.16
N ALA A 27 2.90 1.90 -3.05
CA ALA A 27 4.04 2.55 -3.70
C ALA A 27 4.12 2.27 -5.21
N SER A 28 4.97 3.04 -5.89
CA SER A 28 5.19 2.97 -7.34
C SER A 28 5.83 1.67 -7.83
N ASP A 29 6.39 0.88 -6.93
CA ASP A 29 6.97 -0.44 -7.23
C ASP A 29 5.91 -1.55 -7.33
N GLY A 30 4.64 -1.18 -7.18
CA GLY A 30 3.48 -2.06 -7.33
C GLY A 30 3.14 -2.86 -6.09
N TYR A 31 3.72 -2.51 -4.94
CA TYR A 31 3.38 -3.15 -3.67
C TYR A 31 2.40 -2.33 -2.84
N LEU A 32 1.48 -3.05 -2.19
CA LEU A 32 0.78 -2.60 -0.99
C LEU A 32 1.57 -3.05 0.23
N TYR A 33 1.99 -2.12 1.06
CA TYR A 33 2.76 -2.34 2.28
C TYR A 33 1.88 -2.23 3.51
N ALA A 34 2.13 -3.10 4.49
CA ALA A 34 1.70 -2.91 5.86
C ALA A 34 2.94 -2.93 6.77
N VAL A 35 3.12 -1.87 7.56
CA VAL A 35 4.23 -1.73 8.50
C VAL A 35 3.71 -1.62 9.92
N ASP A 36 4.51 -2.07 10.87
CA ASP A 36 4.27 -1.84 12.30
C ASP A 36 4.27 -0.34 12.59
N ARG A 37 3.24 0.12 13.32
CA ARG A 37 3.03 1.54 13.60
C ARG A 37 4.11 2.15 14.49
N ASP A 38 4.70 1.37 15.39
CA ASP A 38 5.63 1.87 16.41
C ASP A 38 7.08 1.90 15.90
N ASN A 39 7.47 0.89 15.13
CA ASN A 39 8.86 0.73 14.70
C ASN A 39 9.08 0.77 13.18
N GLY A 40 8.00 0.85 12.38
CA GLY A 40 8.07 0.99 10.92
C GLY A 40 8.57 -0.25 10.17
N ARG A 41 8.75 -1.39 10.85
CA ARG A 41 9.14 -2.64 10.19
C ARG A 41 8.01 -3.15 9.33
N ILE A 42 8.35 -3.66 8.15
CA ILE A 42 7.40 -4.31 7.26
C ILE A 42 6.86 -5.56 7.95
N ILE A 43 5.54 -5.58 8.17
CA ILE A 43 4.80 -6.77 8.60
C ILE A 43 4.51 -7.63 7.38
N THR A 44 4.01 -7.02 6.31
CA THR A 44 3.75 -7.70 5.04
C THR A 44 3.81 -6.73 3.86
N LYS A 45 4.00 -7.29 2.67
CA LYS A 45 3.81 -6.58 1.40
C LYS A 45 3.15 -7.50 0.37
N ILE A 46 2.25 -6.95 -0.41
CA ILE A 46 1.49 -7.67 -1.44
C ILE A 46 1.83 -7.04 -2.79
N ASN A 47 2.33 -7.84 -3.73
CA ASN A 47 2.58 -7.38 -5.08
C ASN A 47 1.26 -7.36 -5.87
N LEU A 48 0.83 -6.18 -6.29
CA LEU A 48 -0.37 -5.99 -7.12
C LEU A 48 -0.04 -5.97 -8.63
N GLY A 49 1.24 -6.01 -8.99
CA GLY A 49 1.71 -6.09 -10.38
C GLY A 49 1.74 -4.74 -11.11
N ALA A 50 1.17 -3.69 -10.52
CA ALA A 50 1.15 -2.34 -11.08
C ALA A 50 1.24 -1.27 -9.98
N PRO A 51 1.79 -0.08 -10.27
CA PRO A 51 1.95 1.01 -9.30
C PRO A 51 0.69 1.31 -8.49
N VAL A 52 0.86 1.50 -7.18
CA VAL A 52 -0.22 1.84 -6.27
C VAL A 52 -0.03 3.29 -5.82
N LEU A 53 -0.73 4.20 -6.49
CA LEU A 53 -0.59 5.65 -6.27
C LEU A 53 -1.84 6.27 -5.64
N GLY A 54 -2.97 5.56 -5.67
CA GLY A 54 -4.24 5.99 -5.08
C GLY A 54 -4.36 5.73 -3.59
N LYS A 55 -5.32 6.40 -2.95
CA LYS A 55 -5.64 6.18 -1.53
C LYS A 55 -6.11 4.74 -1.29
N VAL A 56 -5.67 4.15 -0.18
CA VAL A 56 -6.18 2.89 0.34
C VAL A 56 -7.41 3.16 1.23
N CYS A 57 -8.48 2.39 1.07
CA CYS A 57 -9.72 2.52 1.82
C CYS A 57 -9.96 1.29 2.71
N LEU A 58 -10.48 1.48 3.92
CA LEU A 58 -10.91 0.40 4.81
C LEU A 58 -12.38 0.64 5.18
N GLU A 59 -13.21 -0.38 4.96
CA GLU A 59 -14.63 -0.40 5.33
C GLU A 59 -14.99 -1.82 5.77
N ASP A 60 -15.68 -1.99 6.92
CA ASP A 60 -16.13 -3.29 7.43
C ASP A 60 -15.08 -4.42 7.38
N ASN A 61 -13.84 -4.12 7.80
CA ASN A 61 -12.68 -5.04 7.74
C ASN A 61 -12.23 -5.46 6.34
N PHE A 62 -12.70 -4.79 5.29
CA PHE A 62 -12.21 -4.97 3.94
C PHE A 62 -11.41 -3.76 3.48
N LEU A 63 -10.22 -4.03 2.98
CA LEU A 63 -9.33 -3.03 2.43
C LEU A 63 -9.41 -3.04 0.91
N TYR A 64 -9.67 -1.87 0.34
CA TYR A 64 -9.80 -1.66 -1.09
C TYR A 64 -8.66 -0.78 -1.60
N VAL A 65 -8.08 -1.18 -2.72
CA VAL A 65 -6.99 -0.45 -3.37
C VAL A 65 -7.10 -0.58 -4.87
N ALA A 66 -6.88 0.53 -5.56
CA ALA A 66 -6.78 0.56 -7.02
C ALA A 66 -5.31 0.68 -7.44
N ASP A 67 -4.93 -0.06 -8.48
CA ASP A 67 -3.61 0.05 -9.11
C ASP A 67 -3.68 0.85 -10.42
N PHE A 68 -2.50 1.18 -10.96
CA PHE A 68 -2.37 1.96 -12.19
C PHE A 68 -2.77 1.20 -13.47
N SER A 69 -3.01 -0.11 -13.38
CA SER A 69 -3.60 -0.92 -14.47
C SER A 69 -5.12 -0.91 -14.47
N GLY A 70 -5.75 -0.22 -13.51
CA GLY A 70 -7.20 -0.10 -13.40
C GLY A 70 -7.86 -1.26 -12.65
N ASN A 71 -7.08 -2.14 -12.00
CA ASN A 71 -7.66 -3.19 -11.17
C ASN A 71 -8.04 -2.63 -9.79
N ILE A 72 -9.08 -3.19 -9.19
CA ILE A 72 -9.44 -2.98 -7.79
C ILE A 72 -9.24 -4.30 -7.06
N SER A 73 -8.36 -4.31 -6.05
CA SER A 73 -8.14 -5.45 -5.17
C SER A 73 -8.83 -5.24 -3.83
N CYS A 74 -9.34 -6.33 -3.25
CA CYS A 74 -9.99 -6.35 -1.94
C CYS A 74 -9.28 -7.36 -1.02
N PHE A 75 -8.95 -6.94 0.20
CA PHE A 75 -8.28 -7.77 1.20
C PHE A 75 -9.06 -7.77 2.50
N ALA A 76 -9.39 -8.95 3.03
CA ALA A 76 -9.89 -9.06 4.39
C ALA A 76 -8.77 -8.73 5.37
N VAL A 77 -9.02 -7.76 6.24
CA VAL A 77 -8.13 -7.38 7.33
C VAL A 77 -8.58 -8.13 8.58
N ARG A 78 -7.68 -8.96 9.12
CA ARG A 78 -7.92 -9.62 10.40
C ARG A 78 -7.32 -8.76 11.49
N THR A 79 -8.19 -8.14 12.25
CA THR A 79 -7.90 -7.50 13.53
C THR A 79 -8.05 -8.53 14.64
N ASN A 80 -7.29 -8.38 15.73
CA ASN A 80 -7.37 -9.29 16.89
C ASN A 80 -8.39 -8.81 17.91
#